data_AF-A0A2L2Z2U2-F1
#
_entry.id   AF-A0A2L2Z2U2-F1
#
_cell.length_a   1.000
_cell.length_b   1.000
_cell.length_c   1.000
_cell.angle_alpha   90.00
_cell.angle_beta   90.00
_cell.angle_gamma   90.00
#
_symmetry.space_group_name_H-M   'P 1'
#
loop_
_entity.id
_entity.type
_entity.pdbx_description
1 polymer ?
#
loop_
_entity_poly.entity_id
_entity_poly.type
_entity_poly.pdbx_seq_one_letter_code
_entity_poly.pdbx_strand_id
1 'polypeptide(L)' 'LKKAKMLNCSFCEYQTNRLTNLKRHLRCHTGETPFSCNVCGRAFRENSKLKTHMYTHTGESPFFCPVCNRK' A
#
# COMPACT_ATOMS: atom_id res chain seq x y z
N LEU A 1 -7.33 -15.96 -27.93
CA LEU A 1 -7.08 -15.57 -26.52
C LEU A 1 -5.83 -14.68 -26.48
N LYS A 2 -5.94 -13.39 -26.10
CA LYS A 2 -4.75 -12.53 -25.98
C LYS A 2 -3.97 -12.91 -24.71
N LYS A 3 -2.74 -13.41 -24.84
CA LYS A 3 -1.86 -13.65 -23.69
C LYS A 3 -1.46 -12.30 -23.09
N ALA A 4 -1.65 -12.13 -21.78
CA ALA A 4 -1.21 -10.94 -21.08
C ALA A 4 0.33 -10.94 -20.99
N LYS A 5 0.97 -9.84 -21.41
CA LYS A 5 2.41 -9.67 -21.24
C LYS A 5 2.74 -9.47 -19.76
N MET A 6 3.61 -10.33 -19.23
CA MET A 6 4.13 -10.20 -17.87
C MET A 6 5.27 -9.17 -17.82
N LEU A 7 5.32 -8.41 -16.73
CA LEU A 7 6.37 -7.47 -16.38
C LEU A 7 7.11 -8.01 -15.17
N ASN A 8 8.44 -8.05 -15.24
CA ASN A 8 9.30 -8.64 -14.21
C ASN A 8 10.02 -7.55 -13.42
N CYS A 9 10.25 -7.81 -12.14
CA CYS A 9 11.17 -7.00 -11.34
C CYS A 9 12.61 -7.29 -11.74
N SER A 10 13.48 -6.26 -11.71
CA SER A 10 14.91 -6.40 -11.99
C SER A 10 15.74 -6.84 -10.78
N PHE A 11 15.13 -6.87 -9.59
CA PHE A 11 15.83 -7.14 -8.32
C PHE A 11 15.39 -8.44 -7.65
N CYS A 12 14.27 -9.04 -8.08
CA CYS A 12 13.75 -10.30 -7.55
C CYS A 12 12.83 -10.99 -8.56
N GLU A 13 12.31 -12.16 -8.21
CA GLU A 13 11.45 -12.98 -9.06
C GLU A 13 10.00 -12.47 -9.16
N TYR A 14 9.68 -11.32 -8.57
CA TYR A 14 8.32 -10.76 -8.64
C TYR A 14 7.91 -10.44 -10.08
N GLN A 15 6.69 -10.86 -10.45
CA GLN A 15 6.12 -10.59 -11.77
C GLN A 15 4.67 -10.10 -11.65
N THR A 16 4.24 -9.27 -12.59
CA THR A 16 2.86 -8.78 -12.68
C THR A 16 2.51 -8.37 -14.10
N ASN A 17 1.24 -8.44 -14.46
CA ASN A 17 0.75 -7.94 -15.75
C ASN A 17 0.33 -6.45 -15.72
N ARG A 18 0.52 -5.75 -14.59
CA ARG A 18 0.17 -4.33 -14.42
C ARG A 18 1.40 -3.48 -14.10
N LEU A 19 1.72 -2.50 -14.94
CA LEU A 19 2.86 -1.60 -14.73
C LEU A 19 2.78 -0.83 -13.40
N THR A 20 1.57 -0.43 -12.98
CA THR A 20 1.34 0.26 -11.71
C THR A 20 1.70 -0.60 -10.50
N ASN A 21 1.44 -1.91 -10.57
CA ASN A 21 1.85 -2.85 -9.54
C ASN A 21 3.37 -3.01 -9.50
N LEU A 22 4.02 -3.10 -10.66
CA LEU A 22 5.48 -3.21 -10.73
C LEU A 22 6.15 -1.95 -10.16
N LYS A 23 5.70 -0.75 -10.55
CA LYS A 23 6.21 0.53 -10.00
C LYS A 23 6.05 0.60 -8.48
N ARG A 24 4.89 0.20 -7.95
CA ARG A 24 4.67 0.13 -6.50
C ARG A 24 5.60 -0.89 -5.84
N HIS A 25 5.76 -2.07 -6.44
CA HIS A 25 6.65 -3.10 -5.94
C HIS A 25 8.10 -2.60 -5.84
N LEU A 26 8.61 -1.89 -6.86
CA LEU A 26 9.99 -1.38 -6.86
C LEU A 26 10.34 -0.51 -5.65
N ARG A 27 9.35 0.14 -5.01
CA ARG A 27 9.54 0.88 -3.75
C ARG A 27 10.04 0.01 -2.60
N CYS A 28 9.86 -1.32 -2.67
CA CYS A 28 10.40 -2.23 -1.67
C CYS A 28 11.92 -2.34 -1.73
N HIS A 29 12.49 -2.15 -2.93
CA HIS A 29 13.93 -2.19 -3.18
C HIS A 29 14.57 -0.81 -2.98
N THR A 30 13.93 0.25 -3.48
CA THR A 30 14.50 1.62 -3.39
C THR A 30 14.31 2.26 -2.02
N GLY A 31 13.36 1.76 -1.22
CA GLY A 31 12.99 2.40 0.05
C GLY A 31 12.15 3.66 -0.11
N GLU A 32 11.73 4.02 -1.33
CA GLU A 32 10.91 5.21 -1.58
C GLU A 32 9.57 5.16 -0.82
N THR A 33 9.33 6.16 0.03
CA THR A 33 8.11 6.31 0.82
C THR A 33 7.43 7.64 0.51
N PRO A 34 6.71 7.75 -0.61
CA PRO A 34 6.20 9.04 -1.09
C PRO A 34 5.00 9.58 -0.29
N PHE A 35 4.46 8.80 0.65
CA PHE A 35 3.27 9.17 1.42
C PHE A 35 3.65 9.42 2.88
N SER A 36 3.71 10.68 3.30
CA SER A 36 4.10 11.06 4.66
C SER A 36 2.89 11.47 5.50
N CYS A 37 2.89 11.05 6.76
CA CYS A 37 1.94 11.51 7.76
C CYS A 37 2.25 12.96 8.13
N ASN A 38 1.25 13.83 8.02
CA ASN A 38 1.37 15.23 8.41
C ASN A 38 1.33 15.45 9.94
N VAL A 39 0.94 14.44 10.72
CA VAL A 39 0.88 14.50 12.19
C VAL A 39 2.21 14.10 12.82
N CYS A 40 2.78 12.96 12.42
CA CYS A 40 3.99 12.41 13.05
C CYS A 40 5.20 12.27 12.10
N GLY A 41 5.08 12.68 10.85
CA GLY A 41 6.17 12.61 9.86
C GLY A 41 6.48 11.21 9.33
N ARG A 42 5.83 10.15 9.84
CA ARG A 42 6.06 8.77 9.39
C ARG A 42 5.67 8.60 7.92
N ALA A 43 6.57 8.00 7.13
CA ALA A 43 6.36 7.83 5.70
C ALA A 43 6.06 6.36 5.31
N PHE A 44 5.29 6.18 4.24
CA PHE A 44 4.77 4.91 3.76
C PHE A 44 4.98 4.74 2.25
N ARG A 45 5.16 3.49 1.83
CA ARG A 45 5.31 3.12 0.40
C ARG A 45 4.00 3.18 -0.38
N GLU A 46 2.86 3.15 0.32
CA GLU A 46 1.51 3.11 -0.25
C GLU A 46 0.54 4.05 0.46
N ASN A 47 -0.34 4.70 -0.31
CA ASN A 47 -1.37 5.59 0.21
C ASN A 47 -2.37 4.87 1.12
N SER A 48 -2.74 3.63 0.79
CA SER A 48 -3.64 2.82 1.63
C SER A 48 -3.05 2.60 3.03
N LYS A 49 -1.73 2.42 3.13
CA LYS A 49 -1.02 2.26 4.41
C LYS A 49 -1.00 3.55 5.21
N LEU A 50 -0.78 4.70 4.58
CA LEU A 50 -0.92 6.00 5.22
C LEU A 50 -2.37 6.20 5.72
N LYS A 51 -3.38 5.95 4.89
CA LYS A 51 -4.79 6.06 5.29
C LYS A 51 -5.11 5.20 6.52
N THR A 52 -4.70 3.93 6.53
CA THR A 52 -4.90 3.07 7.70
C THR A 52 -4.15 3.54 8.92
N HIS A 53 -2.96 4.13 8.74
CA HIS A 53 -2.19 4.69 9.84
C HIS A 53 -2.87 5.91 10.47
N MET A 54 -3.57 6.74 9.69
CA MET A 54 -4.26 7.93 10.24
C MET A 54 -5.29 7.58 11.32
N TYR A 55 -5.88 6.37 11.29
CA TYR A 55 -6.78 5.89 12.34
C TYR A 55 -6.11 5.78 13.72
N THR A 56 -4.79 5.63 13.77
CA THR A 56 -4.03 5.66 15.03
C THR A 56 -3.96 7.06 15.65
N HIS A 57 -4.19 8.11 14.86
CA HIS A 57 -4.26 9.49 15.35
C HIS A 57 -5.70 9.92 15.65
N THR A 58 -6.68 9.48 14.86
CA THR A 58 -8.09 9.89 15.04
C THR A 58 -8.85 9.00 16.04
N GLY A 59 -8.43 7.75 16.25
CA GLY A 59 -9.19 6.77 17.03
C GLY A 59 -10.47 6.27 16.36
N GLU A 60 -10.69 6.65 15.09
CA GLU A 60 -11.86 6.26 14.31
C GLU A 60 -11.52 5.03 13.46
N SER A 61 -11.95 3.84 13.89
CA SER A 61 -11.92 2.64 13.05
C SER A 61 -13.04 2.73 12.00
N PRO A 62 -12.75 2.59 10.69
CA PRO A 62 -13.79 2.51 9.67
C PRO A 62 -14.49 1.14 9.67
N PHE A 63 -13.94 0.16 10.38
CA PHE A 63 -14.48 -1.17 10.49
C PHE A 63 -15.34 -1.22 11.74
N PHE A 64 -16.64 -1.37 11.56
CA PHE A 64 -17.58 -1.57 12.65
C PHE A 64 -18.37 -2.83 12.34
N CYS A 65 -18.39 -3.76 13.30
CA CYS A 65 -19.24 -4.94 13.22
C CYS A 65 -20.58 -4.64 13.93
N PRO A 66 -21.70 -4.52 13.20
CA PRO A 66 -23.00 -4.24 13.80
C PRO A 66 -23.57 -5.43 14.61
N VAL A 67 -23.02 -6.62 14.44
CA VAL A 67 -23.49 -7.83 15.14
C VAL A 67 -22.91 -7.91 16.55
N CYS A 68 -21.62 -7.63 16.72
CA CYS A 68 -20.95 -7.69 18.02
C CYS A 68 -20.59 -6.31 18.59
N ASN A 69 -20.99 -5.23 17.92
CA ASN A 69 -20.71 -3.83 18.28
C ASN A 69 -19.23 -3.52 18.53
N ARG A 70 -18.32 -4.21 17.80
CA ARG A 70 -16.88 -3.98 17.89
C ARG A 70 -16.37 -3.14 16.73
N LYS A 71 -15.51 -2.18 17.05
CA LYS A 71 -14.66 -1.44 16.11
C LYS A 71 -13.46 -2.28 15.65
#